data_AF-A0A1H7T2P7-F1
#
_entry.id   AF-A0A1H7T2P7-F1
#
_cell.length_a   1.000
_cell.length_b   1.000
_cell.length_c   1.000
_cell.angle_alpha   90.00
_cell.angle_beta   90.00
_cell.angle_gamma   90.00
#
_symmetry.space_group_name_H-M   'P 1'
#
loop_
_entity.id
_entity.type
_entity.pdbx_description
1 polymer ?
#
loop_
_entity_poly.entity_id
_entity_poly.type
_entity_poly.pdbx_seq_one_letter_code
_entity_poly.pdbx_strand_id
1 'polypeptide(L)'
;MRSPARLALLVLGWAGAAWLTLVVPGNLVMRLVFGQTGDPALPGQVLAVALGLLLGLATLRYGARTAPRPPRRRADGTVRPEPWARAATWAAAAVPVLGYTVPHLLWGLGVPFGVAAGSRAELAALAGSATYWVLLVAGPVAGAVLTLGLAARWGQVVPRRVPWVGGRRVPRPVAVVPPVVVGLLVGQYGAMMTTCLAFGVTRACAPGGGADVLDGSWAFAGTYPVFLLWGVCLLAAAAGHVRTTTVRTA
;
A
#
# COMPACT_ATOMS: atom_id res chain seq x y z
N MET A 1 -15.93 30.07 2.57
CA MET A 1 -14.60 30.18 1.91
C MET A 1 -13.64 29.20 2.59
N ARG A 2 -12.89 28.37 1.84
CA ARG A 2 -11.88 27.49 2.45
C ARG A 2 -10.69 28.38 2.83
N SER A 3 -10.37 28.50 4.12
CA SER A 3 -9.20 29.27 4.55
C SER A 3 -7.93 28.65 3.94
N PRO A 4 -7.04 29.44 3.30
CA PRO A 4 -5.78 28.94 2.74
C PRO A 4 -4.92 28.23 3.80
N ALA A 5 -4.98 28.69 5.07
CA ALA A 5 -4.30 28.07 6.19
C ALA A 5 -4.74 26.61 6.43
N ARG A 6 -6.04 26.31 6.27
CA ARG A 6 -6.56 24.94 6.42
C ARG A 6 -5.96 24.00 5.36
N LEU A 7 -5.87 24.48 4.12
CA LEU A 7 -5.31 23.68 3.04
C LEU A 7 -3.82 23.42 3.28
N ALA A 8 -3.06 24.47 3.65
CA ALA A 8 -1.64 24.35 3.98
C ALA A 8 -1.39 23.34 5.10
N LEU A 9 -2.15 23.40 6.21
CA LEU A 9 -2.02 22.45 7.32
C LEU A 9 -2.30 21.00 6.91
N LEU A 10 -3.29 20.77 6.06
CA LEU A 10 -3.59 19.42 5.55
C LEU A 10 -2.49 18.91 4.64
N VAL A 11 -1.98 19.75 3.73
CA VAL A 11 -0.89 19.39 2.82
C VAL A 11 0.37 19.07 3.61
N LEU A 12 0.78 19.95 4.52
CA LEU A 12 1.95 19.75 5.37
C LEU A 12 1.80 18.54 6.28
N GLY A 13 0.62 18.32 6.87
CA GLY A 13 0.35 17.16 7.71
C GLY A 13 0.47 15.84 6.94
N TRP A 14 -0.12 15.75 5.74
CA TRP A 14 -0.01 14.55 4.91
C TRP A 14 1.40 14.34 4.35
N ALA A 15 2.07 15.41 3.92
CA ALA A 15 3.45 15.34 3.44
C ALA A 15 4.40 14.88 4.55
N GLY A 16 4.30 15.46 5.75
CA GLY A 16 5.09 15.07 6.92
C GLY A 16 4.80 13.64 7.36
N ALA A 17 3.53 13.22 7.37
CA ALA A 17 3.16 11.84 7.69
C ALA A 17 3.77 10.86 6.68
N ALA A 18 3.61 11.11 5.38
CA ALA A 18 4.17 10.26 4.32
C ALA A 18 5.70 10.19 4.40
N TRP A 19 6.38 11.32 4.61
CA TRP A 19 7.82 11.38 4.79
C TRP A 19 8.29 10.51 5.96
N LEU A 20 7.67 10.66 7.13
CA LEU A 20 7.99 9.91 8.35
C LEU A 20 7.69 8.41 8.24
N THR A 21 6.64 8.01 7.51
CA THR A 21 6.28 6.59 7.38
C THR A 21 6.98 5.86 6.24
N LEU A 22 7.29 6.55 5.13
CA LEU A 22 7.75 5.89 3.90
C LEU A 22 9.22 6.16 3.60
N VAL A 23 9.75 7.32 3.97
CA VAL A 23 11.12 7.72 3.56
C VAL A 23 12.10 7.63 4.72
N VAL A 24 11.81 8.26 5.85
CA VAL A 24 12.69 8.28 7.04
C VAL A 24 13.07 6.88 7.54
N PRO A 25 12.18 5.87 7.55
CA PRO A 25 12.53 4.55 8.06
C PRO A 25 13.54 3.79 7.20
N GLY A 26 13.83 4.25 5.97
CA GLY A 26 14.86 3.70 5.09
C GLY A 26 14.72 2.19 4.88
N ASN A 27 15.71 1.44 5.36
CA ASN A 27 15.79 -0.03 5.22
C ASN A 27 15.04 -0.83 6.30
N LEU A 28 14.16 -0.21 7.10
CA LEU A 28 13.42 -0.89 8.17
C LEU A 28 12.75 -2.20 7.72
N VAL A 29 12.10 -2.25 6.55
CA VAL A 29 11.44 -3.47 6.06
C VAL A 29 12.46 -4.60 5.83
N MET A 30 13.56 -4.31 5.14
CA MET A 30 14.61 -5.32 4.89
C MET A 30 15.20 -5.81 6.20
N ARG A 31 15.44 -4.88 7.14
CA ARG A 31 15.98 -5.19 8.46
C ARG A 31 15.09 -6.17 9.23
N LEU A 32 13.78 -5.95 9.23
CA LEU A 32 12.82 -6.86 9.87
C LEU A 32 12.78 -8.23 9.17
N VAL A 33 12.76 -8.24 7.83
CA VAL A 33 12.72 -9.49 7.03
C VAL A 33 13.96 -10.35 7.26
N PHE A 34 15.14 -9.72 7.34
CA PHE A 34 16.40 -10.43 7.60
C PHE A 34 16.70 -10.65 9.09
N GLY A 35 15.74 -10.38 9.99
CA GLY A 35 15.90 -10.65 11.42
C GLY A 35 16.96 -9.80 12.14
N GLN A 36 17.32 -8.64 11.59
CA GLN A 36 18.34 -7.74 12.13
C GLN A 36 17.79 -6.87 13.28
N THR A 37 17.22 -7.49 14.31
CA THR A 37 16.49 -6.79 15.38
C THR A 37 17.40 -6.07 16.39
N GLY A 38 18.70 -6.37 16.40
CA GLY A 38 19.67 -5.78 17.33
C GLY A 38 20.32 -4.47 16.87
N ASP A 39 19.99 -3.98 15.67
CA ASP A 39 20.66 -2.81 15.13
C ASP A 39 20.19 -1.50 15.82
N PRO A 40 21.12 -0.62 16.23
CA PRO A 40 20.81 0.60 17.00
C PRO A 40 19.91 1.60 16.26
N ALA A 41 19.81 1.55 14.92
CA ALA A 41 18.91 2.43 14.19
C ALA A 41 17.44 1.96 14.20
N LEU A 42 17.16 0.70 14.58
CA LEU A 42 15.81 0.14 14.55
C LEU A 42 14.80 0.93 15.42
N PRO A 43 15.10 1.28 16.69
CA PRO A 43 14.15 2.03 17.52
C PRO A 43 13.79 3.39 16.91
N GLY A 44 14.76 4.09 16.31
CA GLY A 44 14.53 5.37 15.64
C GLY A 44 13.63 5.24 14.41
N GLN A 45 13.83 4.18 13.61
CA GLN A 45 12.99 3.90 12.45
C GLN A 45 11.55 3.55 12.85
N VAL A 46 11.37 2.71 13.87
CA VAL A 46 10.04 2.36 14.41
C VAL A 46 9.34 3.59 14.98
N LEU A 47 10.08 4.44 15.72
CA LEU A 47 9.56 5.70 16.25
C LEU A 47 9.13 6.64 15.12
N ALA A 48 9.91 6.76 14.05
CA ALA A 48 9.55 7.58 12.89
C ALA A 48 8.24 7.11 12.25
N VAL A 49 8.07 5.80 12.05
CA VAL A 49 6.81 5.23 11.54
C VAL A 49 5.66 5.55 12.49
N ALA A 50 5.84 5.34 13.80
CA ALA A 50 4.81 5.61 14.80
C ALA A 50 4.40 7.10 14.80
N LEU A 51 5.36 8.02 14.80
CA LEU A 51 5.11 9.46 14.71
C LEU A 51 4.41 9.85 13.40
N GLY A 52 4.80 9.25 12.28
CA GLY A 52 4.15 9.46 10.99
C GLY A 52 2.69 8.99 10.98
N LEU A 53 2.40 7.81 11.57
CA LEU A 53 1.04 7.30 11.71
C LEU A 53 0.19 8.18 12.63
N LEU A 54 0.76 8.64 13.75
CA LEU A 54 0.09 9.57 14.67
C LEU A 54 -0.21 10.91 13.99
N LEU A 55 0.75 11.46 13.25
CA LEU A 55 0.58 12.68 12.48
C LEU A 55 -0.51 12.50 11.40
N GLY A 56 -0.47 11.41 10.64
CA GLY A 56 -1.50 11.09 9.64
C GLY A 56 -2.90 10.97 10.25
N LEU A 57 -3.02 10.32 11.41
CA LEU A 57 -4.29 10.24 12.15
C LEU A 57 -4.75 11.62 12.65
N ALA A 58 -3.84 12.45 13.15
CA ALA A 58 -4.14 13.81 13.59
C ALA A 58 -4.61 14.68 12.41
N THR A 59 -3.91 14.62 11.27
CA THR A 59 -4.28 15.31 10.03
C THR A 59 -5.65 14.85 9.52
N LEU A 60 -5.92 13.54 9.55
CA LEU A 60 -7.21 12.98 9.17
C LEU A 60 -8.35 13.49 10.07
N ARG A 61 -8.15 13.48 11.39
CA ARG A 61 -9.14 13.97 12.37
C ARG A 61 -9.37 15.47 12.23
N TYR A 62 -8.31 16.26 12.04
CA TYR A 62 -8.41 17.69 11.76
C TYR A 62 -9.20 17.96 10.47
N GLY A 63 -8.90 17.23 9.40
CA GLY A 63 -9.60 17.34 8.12
C GLY A 63 -11.09 16.97 8.21
N ALA A 64 -11.43 15.95 9.00
CA ALA A 64 -12.80 15.52 9.23
C ALA A 64 -13.60 16.52 10.07
N ARG A 65 -13.03 17.05 11.17
CA ARG A 65 -13.70 18.07 12.03
C ARG A 65 -13.97 19.37 11.29
N THR A 66 -13.09 19.74 10.36
CA THR A 66 -13.19 20.98 9.59
C THR A 66 -13.91 20.78 8.24
N ALA A 67 -14.51 19.61 8.00
CA ALA A 67 -15.20 19.31 6.76
C ALA A 67 -16.58 20.00 6.70
N PRO A 68 -16.95 20.65 5.58
CA PRO A 68 -18.22 21.39 5.49
C PRO A 68 -19.48 20.53 5.46
N ARG A 69 -19.36 19.22 5.19
CA ARG A 69 -20.51 18.32 5.04
C ARG A 69 -20.24 16.96 5.66
N PRO A 70 -21.19 16.40 6.43
CA PRO A 70 -21.09 15.03 6.90
C PRO A 70 -21.23 14.05 5.72
N PRO A 71 -20.66 12.84 5.83
CA PRO A 71 -20.77 11.82 4.80
C PRO A 71 -22.21 11.32 4.66
N ARG A 72 -22.63 11.02 3.42
CA ARG A 72 -24.00 10.59 3.11
C ARG A 72 -24.19 9.12 3.53
N ARG A 73 -25.11 8.89 4.48
CA ARG A 73 -25.59 7.55 4.86
C ARG A 73 -26.59 7.02 3.84
N ARG A 74 -26.56 5.71 3.63
CA ARG A 74 -27.59 4.96 2.92
C ARG A 74 -28.64 4.45 3.91
N ALA A 75 -29.82 4.11 3.40
CA ALA A 75 -30.95 3.58 4.18
C ALA A 75 -30.60 2.30 4.97
N ASP A 76 -29.62 1.54 4.49
CA ASP A 76 -29.12 0.31 5.12
C ASP A 76 -28.07 0.54 6.23
N GLY A 77 -27.80 1.80 6.59
CA GLY A 77 -26.85 2.16 7.63
C GLY A 77 -25.37 2.08 7.22
N THR A 78 -25.07 1.85 5.95
CA THR A 78 -23.74 2.00 5.34
C THR A 78 -23.49 3.45 4.90
N VAL A 79 -22.23 3.83 4.80
CA VAL A 79 -21.83 5.19 4.41
C VAL A 79 -21.18 5.12 3.04
N ARG A 80 -21.61 5.99 2.12
CA ARG A 80 -20.97 6.07 0.80
C ARG A 80 -19.63 6.80 0.92
N PRO A 81 -18.51 6.22 0.44
CA PRO A 81 -17.23 6.91 0.42
C PRO A 81 -17.29 8.19 -0.42
N GLU A 82 -16.47 9.18 -0.05
CA GLU A 82 -16.23 10.36 -0.88
C GLU A 82 -15.55 9.96 -2.21
N PRO A 83 -15.70 10.74 -3.30
CA PRO A 83 -15.14 10.40 -4.61
C PRO A 83 -13.64 10.13 -4.61
N TRP A 84 -12.85 10.92 -3.87
CA TRP A 84 -11.40 10.73 -3.77
C TRP A 84 -11.04 9.43 -3.05
N ALA A 85 -11.79 9.06 -2.00
CA ALA A 85 -11.55 7.81 -1.25
C ALA A 85 -11.87 6.59 -2.12
N ARG A 86 -12.92 6.70 -2.94
CA ARG A 86 -13.24 5.70 -3.95
C ARG A 86 -12.16 5.61 -5.03
N ALA A 87 -11.67 6.74 -5.53
CA ALA A 87 -10.59 6.77 -6.51
C ALA A 87 -9.30 6.16 -5.96
N ALA A 88 -8.91 6.51 -4.73
CA ALA A 88 -7.77 5.92 -4.03
C ALA A 88 -7.91 4.40 -3.86
N THR A 89 -9.11 3.92 -3.53
CA THR A 89 -9.39 2.48 -3.41
C THR A 89 -9.25 1.75 -4.75
N TRP A 90 -9.77 2.33 -5.84
CA TRP A 90 -9.60 1.75 -7.18
C TRP A 90 -8.15 1.77 -7.63
N ALA A 91 -7.42 2.85 -7.37
CA ALA A 91 -5.99 2.94 -7.65
C ALA A 91 -5.22 1.87 -6.85
N ALA A 92 -5.50 1.72 -5.57
CA ALA A 92 -4.87 0.72 -4.70
C ALA A 92 -5.13 -0.73 -5.15
N ALA A 93 -6.24 -0.99 -5.83
CA ALA A 93 -6.54 -2.29 -6.44
C ALA A 93 -5.89 -2.44 -7.83
N ALA A 94 -5.90 -1.39 -8.66
CA ALA A 94 -5.44 -1.47 -10.04
C ALA A 94 -3.91 -1.45 -10.18
N VAL A 95 -3.22 -0.62 -9.40
CA VAL A 95 -1.75 -0.47 -9.45
C VAL A 95 -1.00 -1.82 -9.30
N PRO A 96 -1.26 -2.65 -8.28
CA PRO A 96 -0.56 -3.94 -8.15
C PRO A 96 -0.97 -4.95 -9.22
N VAL A 97 -2.20 -4.88 -9.74
CA VAL A 97 -2.62 -5.79 -10.81
C VAL A 97 -1.88 -5.45 -12.10
N LEU A 98 -1.91 -4.18 -12.50
CA LEU A 98 -1.33 -3.74 -13.77
C LEU A 98 0.20 -3.67 -13.72
N GLY A 99 0.76 -3.13 -12.65
CA GLY A 99 2.20 -2.85 -12.54
C GLY A 99 3.03 -4.00 -11.98
N TYR A 100 2.41 -5.03 -11.40
CA TYR A 100 3.11 -6.15 -10.77
C TYR A 100 2.58 -7.50 -11.24
N THR A 101 1.28 -7.77 -11.04
CA THR A 101 0.67 -9.08 -11.38
C THR A 101 0.79 -9.41 -12.86
N VAL A 102 0.46 -8.46 -13.75
CA VAL A 102 0.49 -8.70 -15.21
C VAL A 102 1.92 -9.01 -15.69
N PRO A 103 2.97 -8.22 -15.34
CA PRO A 103 4.35 -8.60 -15.65
C PRO A 103 4.74 -9.99 -15.15
N HIS A 104 4.37 -10.35 -13.91
CA HIS A 104 4.69 -11.67 -13.35
C HIS A 104 3.87 -12.79 -14.02
N LEU A 105 2.62 -12.55 -14.39
CA LEU A 105 1.85 -13.50 -15.19
C LEU A 105 2.55 -13.77 -16.53
N LEU A 106 3.01 -12.72 -17.23
CA LEU A 106 3.75 -12.87 -18.48
C LEU A 106 5.02 -13.69 -18.29
N TRP A 107 5.79 -13.41 -17.23
CA TRP A 107 7.00 -14.14 -16.89
C TRP A 107 6.74 -15.61 -16.58
N GLY A 108 5.71 -15.93 -15.79
CA GLY A 108 5.30 -17.31 -15.51
C GLY A 108 4.82 -18.07 -16.75
N LEU A 109 4.32 -17.36 -17.76
CA LEU A 109 3.96 -17.90 -19.07
C LEU A 109 5.14 -17.97 -20.05
N GLY A 110 6.36 -17.65 -19.61
CA GLY A 110 7.57 -17.70 -20.43
C GLY A 110 7.76 -16.48 -21.35
N VAL A 111 6.97 -15.42 -21.20
CA VAL A 111 7.13 -14.17 -21.96
C VAL A 111 8.16 -13.28 -21.24
N PRO A 112 9.35 -12.99 -21.82
CA PRO A 112 10.42 -12.25 -21.15
C PRO A 112 10.17 -10.73 -21.19
N PHE A 113 9.01 -10.29 -20.71
CA PHE A 113 8.59 -8.89 -20.74
C PHE A 113 9.54 -8.02 -19.91
N GLY A 114 10.33 -7.18 -20.58
CA GLY A 114 11.29 -6.27 -19.96
C GLY A 114 12.40 -6.95 -19.15
N VAL A 115 12.73 -8.20 -19.50
CA VAL A 115 13.81 -9.00 -18.90
C VAL A 115 14.98 -9.13 -19.88
N ALA A 116 16.19 -8.81 -19.42
CA ALA A 116 17.42 -8.94 -20.19
C ALA A 116 17.72 -10.41 -20.52
N ALA A 117 18.45 -10.65 -21.62
CA ALA A 117 18.75 -12.00 -22.09
C ALA A 117 19.47 -12.86 -21.02
N GLY A 118 20.37 -12.27 -20.24
CA GLY A 118 21.10 -12.94 -19.17
C GLY A 118 20.22 -13.49 -18.03
N SER A 119 19.05 -12.89 -17.79
CA SER A 119 18.13 -13.28 -16.70
C SER A 119 16.98 -14.18 -17.17
N ARG A 120 16.96 -14.59 -18.46
CA ARG A 120 15.85 -15.41 -19.00
C ARG A 120 15.86 -16.85 -18.52
N ALA A 121 17.03 -17.41 -18.22
CA ALA A 121 17.12 -18.77 -17.67
C ALA A 121 16.48 -18.87 -16.28
N GLU A 122 16.70 -17.86 -15.43
CA GLU A 122 16.06 -17.74 -14.12
C GLU A 122 14.54 -17.59 -14.25
N LEU A 123 14.07 -16.84 -15.27
CA LEU A 123 12.65 -16.69 -15.57
C LEU A 123 11.95 -18.02 -15.86
N ALA A 124 12.59 -18.89 -16.65
CA ALA A 124 12.04 -20.19 -17.01
C ALA A 124 11.85 -21.11 -15.78
N ALA A 125 12.71 -20.99 -14.77
CA ALA A 125 12.60 -21.74 -13.52
C ALA A 125 11.38 -21.34 -12.67
N LEU A 126 10.87 -20.11 -12.83
CA LEU A 126 9.72 -19.60 -12.05
C LEU A 126 8.40 -20.26 -12.43
N ALA A 127 8.24 -20.69 -13.69
CA ALA A 127 6.99 -21.24 -14.22
C ALA A 127 6.53 -22.51 -13.47
N GLY A 128 7.48 -23.32 -12.98
CA GLY A 128 7.20 -24.55 -12.22
C GLY A 128 6.91 -24.33 -10.73
N SER A 129 7.05 -23.12 -10.21
CA SER A 129 6.91 -22.84 -8.77
C SER A 129 5.47 -22.50 -8.41
N ALA A 130 4.80 -23.39 -7.66
CA ALA A 130 3.47 -23.09 -7.11
C ALA A 130 3.48 -21.83 -6.21
N THR A 131 4.55 -21.65 -5.44
CA THR A 131 4.75 -20.47 -4.58
C THR A 131 4.79 -19.18 -5.39
N TYR A 132 5.43 -19.19 -6.56
CA TYR A 132 5.46 -18.04 -7.47
C TYR A 132 4.05 -17.64 -7.91
N TRP A 133 3.27 -18.60 -8.42
CA TRP A 133 1.90 -18.36 -8.87
C TRP A 133 0.99 -17.86 -7.76
N VAL A 134 1.12 -18.42 -6.55
CA VAL A 134 0.31 -18.00 -5.41
C VAL A 134 0.70 -16.61 -4.92
N LEU A 135 1.99 -16.36 -4.70
CA LEU A 135 2.43 -15.12 -4.04
C LEU A 135 2.53 -13.93 -4.99
N LEU A 136 2.91 -14.14 -6.25
CA LEU A 136 3.18 -13.03 -7.17
C LEU A 136 2.07 -12.80 -8.20
N VAL A 137 1.16 -13.76 -8.37
CA VAL A 137 0.02 -13.64 -9.29
C VAL A 137 -1.31 -13.64 -8.53
N ALA A 138 -1.68 -14.74 -7.87
CA ALA A 138 -2.98 -14.85 -7.22
C ALA A 138 -3.13 -13.94 -5.98
N GLY A 139 -2.08 -13.83 -5.18
CA GLY A 139 -2.05 -13.05 -3.94
C GLY A 139 -2.36 -11.56 -4.14
N PRO A 140 -1.67 -10.85 -5.04
CA PRO A 140 -1.96 -9.44 -5.33
C PRO A 140 -3.36 -9.23 -5.91
N VAL A 141 -3.87 -10.16 -6.73
CA VAL A 141 -5.26 -10.12 -7.24
C VAL A 141 -6.26 -10.26 -6.10
N ALA A 142 -6.05 -11.23 -5.20
CA ALA A 142 -6.89 -11.40 -4.01
C ALA A 142 -6.83 -10.15 -3.12
N GLY A 143 -5.64 -9.59 -2.90
CA GLY A 143 -5.43 -8.33 -2.18
C GLY A 143 -6.13 -7.14 -2.84
N ALA A 144 -6.12 -7.05 -4.17
CA ALA A 144 -6.83 -6.02 -4.92
C ALA A 144 -8.35 -6.14 -4.73
N VAL A 145 -8.91 -7.34 -4.84
CA VAL A 145 -10.33 -7.61 -4.56
C VAL A 145 -10.67 -7.23 -3.11
N LEU A 146 -9.82 -7.63 -2.15
CA LEU A 146 -9.99 -7.27 -0.73
C LEU A 146 -9.98 -5.74 -0.52
N THR A 147 -9.12 -5.03 -1.24
CA THR A 147 -8.99 -3.57 -1.18
C THR A 147 -10.25 -2.87 -1.69
N LEU A 148 -10.91 -3.38 -2.74
CA LEU A 148 -12.18 -2.83 -3.22
C LEU A 148 -13.27 -2.81 -2.14
N GLY A 149 -13.15 -3.66 -1.12
CA GLY A 149 -14.01 -3.69 0.06
C GLY A 149 -14.05 -2.38 0.81
N LEU A 150 -12.94 -1.63 0.83
CA LEU A 150 -12.84 -0.36 1.53
C LEU A 150 -13.83 0.69 0.99
N ALA A 151 -14.15 0.62 -0.29
CA ALA A 151 -15.12 1.49 -0.95
C ALA A 151 -16.49 0.83 -1.20
N ALA A 152 -16.58 -0.49 -1.02
CA ALA A 152 -17.79 -1.25 -1.25
C ALA A 152 -18.60 -1.46 0.04
N ARG A 153 -19.82 -1.95 -0.13
CA ARG A 153 -20.74 -2.24 0.99
C ARG A 153 -20.20 -3.36 1.88
N TRP A 154 -19.52 -4.33 1.29
CA TRP A 154 -19.09 -5.55 1.97
C TRP A 154 -17.91 -5.33 2.94
N GLY A 155 -17.13 -4.25 2.77
CA GLY A 155 -16.15 -3.83 3.77
C GLY A 155 -16.74 -3.06 4.96
N GLN A 156 -18.05 -2.80 4.97
CA GLN A 156 -18.76 -2.22 6.12
C GLN A 156 -19.73 -3.21 6.76
N VAL A 157 -20.33 -4.09 5.95
CA VAL A 157 -21.28 -5.12 6.38
C VAL A 157 -21.02 -6.39 5.59
N VAL A 158 -20.74 -7.49 6.28
CA VAL A 158 -20.42 -8.77 5.63
C VAL A 158 -21.60 -9.23 4.75
N PRO A 159 -21.37 -9.71 3.51
CA PRO A 159 -22.44 -10.20 2.65
C PRO A 159 -23.28 -11.29 3.35
N ARG A 160 -24.61 -11.25 3.19
CA ARG A 160 -25.54 -12.22 3.83
C ARG A 160 -25.27 -13.69 3.46
N ARG A 161 -24.56 -13.94 2.35
CA ARG A 161 -24.20 -15.28 1.87
C ARG A 161 -23.01 -15.89 2.61
N VAL A 162 -22.27 -15.11 3.40
CA VAL A 162 -21.14 -15.65 4.18
C VAL A 162 -21.69 -16.36 5.42
N PRO A 163 -21.42 -17.67 5.59
CA PRO A 163 -21.87 -18.41 6.76
C PRO A 163 -21.39 -17.76 8.08
N TRP A 164 -22.19 -17.88 9.15
CA TRP A 164 -21.88 -17.44 10.53
C TRP A 164 -21.81 -15.93 10.80
N VAL A 165 -21.30 -15.14 9.85
CA VAL A 165 -21.02 -13.70 10.03
C VAL A 165 -21.80 -12.79 9.07
N GLY A 166 -22.57 -13.35 8.14
CA GLY A 166 -23.34 -12.59 7.16
C GLY A 166 -24.27 -11.57 7.80
N GLY A 167 -24.30 -10.36 7.25
CA GLY A 167 -25.11 -9.24 7.75
C GLY A 167 -24.53 -8.50 8.97
N ARG A 168 -23.45 -8.99 9.59
CA ARG A 168 -22.77 -8.29 10.69
C ARG A 168 -21.95 -7.12 10.17
N ARG A 169 -21.78 -6.09 11.01
CA ARG A 169 -20.88 -4.97 10.70
C ARG A 169 -19.42 -5.42 10.80
N VAL A 170 -18.61 -5.00 9.83
CA VAL A 170 -17.17 -5.24 9.86
C VAL A 170 -16.53 -4.28 10.88
N PRO A 171 -15.80 -4.78 11.89
CA PRO A 171 -15.05 -3.91 12.80
C PRO A 171 -14.02 -3.10 12.01
N ARG A 172 -13.93 -1.79 12.27
CA ARG A 172 -13.00 -0.90 11.56
C ARG A 172 -11.55 -1.42 11.53
N PRO A 173 -10.96 -1.94 12.64
CA PRO A 173 -9.59 -2.44 12.62
C PRO A 173 -9.38 -3.59 11.63
N VAL A 174 -10.37 -4.48 11.48
CA VAL A 174 -10.29 -5.62 10.54
C VAL A 174 -10.20 -5.13 9.09
N ALA A 175 -10.89 -4.05 8.75
CA ALA A 175 -10.82 -3.47 7.41
C ALA A 175 -9.55 -2.61 7.18
N VAL A 176 -9.07 -1.91 8.21
CA VAL A 176 -8.03 -0.87 8.08
C VAL A 176 -6.61 -1.40 8.30
N VAL A 177 -6.41 -2.33 9.24
CA VAL A 177 -5.07 -2.80 9.59
C VAL A 177 -4.36 -3.48 8.41
N PRO A 178 -4.99 -4.43 7.67
CA PRO A 178 -4.31 -5.09 6.56
C PRO A 178 -3.78 -4.12 5.48
N PRO A 179 -4.57 -3.19 4.89
CA PRO A 179 -4.05 -2.27 3.89
C PRO A 179 -3.03 -1.28 4.45
N VAL A 180 -3.11 -0.91 5.74
CA VAL A 180 -2.07 -0.08 6.37
C VAL A 180 -0.76 -0.84 6.50
N VAL A 181 -0.78 -2.07 7.00
CA VAL A 181 0.42 -2.90 7.15
C VAL A 181 1.05 -3.18 5.79
N VAL A 182 0.27 -3.67 4.83
CA VAL A 182 0.78 -3.92 3.46
C VAL A 182 1.28 -2.62 2.84
N GLY A 183 0.54 -1.53 2.97
CA GLY A 183 0.90 -0.23 2.40
C GLY A 183 2.20 0.34 2.95
N LEU A 184 2.47 0.15 4.24
CA LEU A 184 3.76 0.51 4.86
C LEU A 184 4.89 -0.38 4.34
N LEU A 185 4.71 -1.70 4.33
CA LEU A 185 5.74 -2.64 3.92
C LEU A 185 6.15 -2.42 2.46
N VAL A 186 5.19 -2.41 1.53
CA VAL A 186 5.48 -2.25 0.10
C VAL A 186 5.85 -0.80 -0.23
N GLY A 187 5.20 0.17 0.40
CA GLY A 187 5.44 1.58 0.17
C GLY A 187 6.84 2.01 0.61
N GLN A 188 7.29 1.54 1.78
CA GLN A 188 8.63 1.86 2.28
C GLN A 188 9.72 1.16 1.47
N TYR A 189 9.54 -0.12 1.14
CA TYR A 189 10.49 -0.82 0.29
C TYR A 189 10.57 -0.19 -1.10
N GLY A 190 9.41 0.14 -1.69
CA GLY A 190 9.31 0.87 -2.94
C GLY A 190 9.98 2.24 -2.87
N ALA A 191 9.75 3.02 -1.80
CA ALA A 191 10.38 4.32 -1.60
C ALA A 191 11.92 4.20 -1.62
N MET A 192 12.46 3.33 -0.76
CA MET A 192 13.90 3.10 -0.64
C MET A 192 14.50 2.71 -1.99
N MET A 193 13.97 1.67 -2.63
CA MET A 193 14.55 1.16 -3.88
C MET A 193 14.36 2.11 -5.07
N THR A 194 13.25 2.83 -5.14
CA THR A 194 13.04 3.86 -6.17
C THR A 194 14.04 4.99 -6.02
N THR A 195 14.31 5.43 -4.79
CA THR A 195 15.35 6.43 -4.51
C THR A 195 16.74 5.91 -4.90
N CYS A 196 17.08 4.67 -4.52
CA CYS A 196 18.38 4.09 -4.88
C CYS A 196 18.57 3.94 -6.40
N LEU A 197 17.51 3.58 -7.13
CA LEU A 197 17.51 3.57 -8.59
C LEU A 197 17.73 4.97 -9.18
N ALA A 198 16.99 5.96 -8.69
CA ALA A 198 17.07 7.34 -9.18
C ALA A 198 18.48 7.95 -9.01
N PHE A 199 19.20 7.56 -7.96
CA PHE A 199 20.57 8.02 -7.68
C PHE A 199 21.66 7.06 -8.18
N GLY A 200 21.33 5.92 -8.79
CA GLY A 200 22.32 4.96 -9.28
C GLY A 200 23.13 4.25 -8.19
N VAL A 201 22.56 4.09 -6.99
CA VAL A 201 23.23 3.51 -5.80
C VAL A 201 22.61 2.17 -5.34
N THR A 202 21.94 1.45 -6.25
CA THR A 202 21.23 0.19 -5.94
C THR A 202 22.11 -0.86 -5.26
N ARG A 203 23.39 -0.99 -5.64
CA ARG A 203 24.33 -1.93 -5.01
C ARG A 203 24.58 -1.63 -3.52
N ALA A 204 24.51 -0.36 -3.12
CA ALA A 204 24.62 0.02 -1.71
C ALA A 204 23.35 -0.31 -0.91
N CYS A 205 22.18 -0.28 -1.58
CA CYS A 205 20.89 -0.53 -0.95
C CYS A 205 20.49 -2.01 -0.89
N ALA A 206 21.07 -2.84 -1.78
CA ALA A 206 20.88 -4.29 -1.83
C ALA A 206 22.23 -5.04 -1.82
N PRO A 207 23.02 -4.95 -0.73
CA PRO A 207 24.37 -5.50 -0.67
C PRO A 207 24.41 -7.05 -0.68
N GLY A 208 23.28 -7.71 -0.40
CA GLY A 208 23.15 -9.17 -0.41
C GLY A 208 22.93 -9.81 -1.80
N GLY A 209 22.98 -9.02 -2.87
CA GLY A 209 22.77 -9.49 -4.25
C GLY A 209 21.40 -9.09 -4.83
N GLY A 210 21.23 -9.34 -6.14
CA GLY A 210 20.01 -9.01 -6.89
C GLY A 210 20.03 -7.66 -7.61
N ALA A 211 21.08 -6.85 -7.42
CA ALA A 211 21.30 -5.65 -8.22
C ALA A 211 21.58 -6.00 -9.70
N ASP A 212 22.27 -7.11 -9.95
CA ASP A 212 22.61 -7.56 -11.31
C ASP A 212 21.35 -7.97 -12.11
N VAL A 213 20.29 -8.41 -11.44
CA VAL A 213 18.99 -8.69 -12.08
C VAL A 213 18.33 -7.40 -12.58
N LEU A 214 18.67 -6.25 -12.00
CA LEU A 214 18.17 -4.93 -12.43
C LEU A 214 18.92 -4.42 -13.66
N ASP A 215 20.12 -4.93 -13.94
CA ASP A 215 20.93 -4.48 -15.07
C ASP A 215 20.30 -4.94 -16.39
N GLY A 216 19.76 -3.97 -17.14
CA GLY A 216 19.11 -4.20 -18.43
C GLY A 216 17.68 -4.77 -18.34
N SER A 217 17.19 -5.17 -17.16
CA SER A 217 15.83 -5.67 -16.98
C SER A 217 14.90 -4.61 -16.39
N TRP A 218 14.46 -3.67 -17.24
CA TRP A 218 13.67 -2.52 -16.82
C TRP A 218 12.36 -2.90 -16.11
N ALA A 219 11.76 -4.06 -16.39
CA ALA A 219 10.51 -4.46 -15.76
C ALA A 219 10.70 -4.88 -14.28
N PHE A 220 11.87 -5.44 -13.93
CA PHE A 220 12.22 -5.66 -12.53
C PHE A 220 12.46 -4.32 -11.82
N ALA A 221 13.22 -3.42 -12.42
CA ALA A 221 13.46 -2.08 -11.86
C ALA A 221 12.16 -1.26 -11.72
N GLY A 222 11.24 -1.38 -12.69
CA GLY A 222 9.93 -0.72 -12.68
C GLY A 222 9.00 -1.18 -11.55
N THR A 223 9.28 -2.32 -10.91
CA THR A 223 8.47 -2.82 -9.79
C THR A 223 8.57 -1.93 -8.56
N TYR A 224 9.73 -1.31 -8.31
CA TYR A 224 9.92 -0.47 -7.11
C TYR A 224 9.08 0.82 -7.09
N PRO A 225 9.02 1.62 -8.17
CA PRO A 225 8.10 2.77 -8.20
C PRO A 225 6.62 2.33 -8.18
N VAL A 226 6.30 1.15 -8.74
CA VAL A 226 4.94 0.57 -8.62
C VAL A 226 4.63 0.25 -7.15
N PHE A 227 5.55 -0.33 -6.39
CA PHE A 227 5.38 -0.61 -4.96
C PHE A 227 5.20 0.67 -4.13
N LEU A 228 5.98 1.71 -4.43
CA LEU A 228 5.81 3.02 -3.80
C LEU A 228 4.39 3.56 -4.06
N LEU A 229 3.97 3.59 -5.32
CA LEU A 229 2.64 4.08 -5.70
C LEU A 229 1.55 3.24 -5.06
N TRP A 230 1.69 1.92 -5.06
CA TRP A 230 0.73 1.00 -4.45
C TRP A 230 0.59 1.24 -2.95
N GLY A 231 1.72 1.39 -2.23
CA GLY A 231 1.72 1.68 -0.80
C GLY A 231 1.02 2.99 -0.46
N VAL A 232 1.31 4.05 -1.22
CA VAL A 232 0.62 5.35 -1.08
C VAL A 232 -0.88 5.21 -1.32
N CYS A 233 -1.29 4.50 -2.37
CA CYS A 233 -2.71 4.29 -2.67
C CYS A 233 -3.42 3.50 -1.56
N LEU A 234 -2.79 2.45 -0.99
CA LEU A 234 -3.35 1.67 0.12
C LEU A 234 -3.54 2.51 1.37
N LEU A 235 -2.54 3.31 1.75
CA LEU A 235 -2.63 4.22 2.90
C LEU A 235 -3.71 5.28 2.69
N ALA A 236 -3.84 5.83 1.48
CA ALA A 236 -4.89 6.77 1.13
C ALA A 236 -6.29 6.12 1.16
N ALA A 237 -6.43 4.89 0.66
CA ALA A 237 -7.68 4.13 0.70
C ALA A 237 -8.10 3.81 2.14
N ALA A 238 -7.16 3.40 2.99
CA ALA A 238 -7.38 3.17 4.41
C ALA A 238 -7.82 4.46 5.14
N ALA A 239 -7.14 5.59 4.90
CA ALA A 239 -7.53 6.89 5.45
C ALA A 239 -8.94 7.31 4.99
N GLY A 240 -9.26 7.08 3.71
CA GLY A 240 -10.59 7.29 3.15
C GLY A 240 -11.67 6.43 3.81
N HIS A 241 -11.37 5.16 4.09
CA HIS A 241 -12.27 4.26 4.81
C HIS A 241 -12.48 4.68 6.26
N VAL A 242 -11.42 5.07 6.97
CA VAL A 242 -11.52 5.61 8.33
C VAL A 242 -12.41 6.85 8.33
N ARG A 243 -12.16 7.83 7.45
CA ARG A 243 -12.99 9.04 7.35
C ARG A 243 -14.46 8.73 7.06
N THR A 244 -14.71 7.79 6.15
CA THR A 244 -16.06 7.35 5.77
C THR A 244 -16.79 6.72 6.96
N THR A 245 -16.07 5.95 7.78
CA THR A 245 -16.68 5.17 8.87
C THR A 245 -16.67 5.88 10.22
N THR A 246 -15.90 6.95 10.43
CA THR A 246 -15.71 7.62 11.75
C THR A 246 -16.98 8.28 12.29
N VAL A 247 -18.05 8.41 11.49
CA VAL A 247 -19.37 8.83 11.99
C VAL A 247 -20.09 7.64 12.64
N ARG A 248 -19.74 7.35 13.90
CA ARG A 248 -20.46 6.54 14.91
C ARG A 248 -19.55 6.52 16.14
N THR A 249 -19.85 7.25 17.20
CA THR A 249 -20.93 6.96 18.15
C THR A 249 -21.69 8.21 18.58
N ALA A 250 -22.99 8.26 18.30
CA ALA A 250 -23.98 8.84 19.19
C ALA A 250 -24.85 7.67 19.64
#